data_AF-A0A3A0BRV2-F1
#
_entry.id   AF-A0A3A0BRV2-F1
#
_cell.length_a   1.000
_cell.length_b   1.000
_cell.length_c   1.000
_cell.angle_alpha   90.00
_cell.angle_beta   90.00
_cell.angle_gamma   90.00
#
_symmetry.space_group_name_H-M   'P 1'
#
loop_
_entity.id
_entity.type
_entity.pdbx_description
1 polymer ?
#
loop_
_entity_poly.entity_id
_entity_poly.type
_entity_poly.pdbx_seq_one_letter_code
_entity_poly.pdbx_strand_id
1 'polypeptide(L)'
;MSRIFFRRLLCPLIAAGLACAQGNGSTPSEAGDAPPVPPSATVSSSSAIFYIRTDGGNAEQCSGLADAPYPGSGSNQACAWDHPFRAFPPGGAPRIAGEDTVLIAGGSYPMGFGAPGADVCEEGGSFDCLMSPIPGGPDPTRPTRILGAGWDAGCGDPPELWGTGRPWYIVNLADSSNVEISCFEVTDHSPCVENHSGGLACERETPPYGDWASYGLFAEDSSNVVLRDLNIHGLASGGVHAGRLSDWTVENVRIAGNGSVGWDGDLWDEGGDSNSGTMTFRRWIVEWNGCGETYPAGEPAGCWAQEAGGYGDGVGVGETGGDWIIEDSSFLHNTSDGLDLLYHTLGGSVVLNRVHAEGNAGNQIKVSGQMRLTDSVLVGNCAFFEGQPFAYLVDHCRALGNTLFVAFTGGEQSYIANSTFYGQGDGLISGSPREGFQCNGAETLIARNNIFLGSADFFDPSDIAFLFYQENCEGLKLDSDYNIIHNAKNIECNSAGDFVVSGARDICADPNLAGPLSGAEYGMSPNPDSPAVDAGDQGACASTDITGAPRPADGNKDGNPVCDIGAFELP
;
A
#
# COMPACT_ATOMS: atom_id res chain seq x y z
N MET A 1 -12.83 7.85 -31.92
CA MET A 1 -13.32 9.23 -32.15
C MET A 1 -14.20 9.64 -30.98
N SER A 2 -13.65 10.41 -30.04
CA SER A 2 -14.32 11.50 -29.31
C SER A 2 -13.31 12.05 -28.30
N ARG A 3 -12.91 13.30 -28.50
CA ARG A 3 -11.98 14.06 -27.66
C ARG A 3 -12.82 14.78 -26.60
N ILE A 4 -12.42 14.71 -25.33
CA ILE A 4 -12.92 15.62 -24.29
C ILE A 4 -11.71 16.34 -23.68
N PHE A 5 -11.77 17.67 -23.77
CA PHE A 5 -10.75 18.64 -23.37
C PHE A 5 -10.87 18.93 -21.87
N PHE A 6 -9.78 18.81 -21.11
CA PHE A 6 -9.62 19.51 -19.84
C PHE A 6 -9.16 20.95 -20.09
N ARG A 7 -9.93 21.92 -19.61
CA ARG A 7 -9.63 23.35 -19.64
C ARG A 7 -8.78 23.71 -18.41
N ARG A 8 -7.49 23.97 -18.59
CA ARG A 8 -6.65 24.67 -17.61
C ARG A 8 -6.99 26.17 -17.62
N LEU A 9 -7.33 26.74 -16.47
CA LEU A 9 -7.36 28.18 -16.25
C LEU A 9 -5.92 28.69 -16.05
N LEU A 10 -5.47 29.60 -16.92
CA LEU A 10 -4.24 30.38 -16.74
C LEU A 10 -4.51 31.59 -15.82
N CYS A 11 -3.58 31.86 -14.91
CA CYS A 11 -3.37 33.20 -14.31
C CYS A 11 -1.92 33.66 -14.64
N PRO A 12 -1.67 34.91 -15.08
CA PRO A 12 -0.41 35.28 -15.71
C PRO A 12 0.64 35.83 -14.73
N LEU A 13 1.88 35.39 -14.93
CA LEU A 13 3.13 35.98 -14.44
C LEU A 13 3.35 37.38 -15.04
N ILE A 14 3.68 38.35 -14.18
CA ILE A 14 4.25 39.65 -14.58
C ILE A 14 5.76 39.61 -14.33
N ALA A 15 6.53 39.73 -15.42
CA ALA A 15 7.96 39.94 -15.40
C ALA A 15 8.30 41.43 -15.34
N ALA A 16 9.29 41.79 -14.52
CA ALA A 16 10.04 43.03 -14.66
C ALA A 16 11.52 42.75 -14.34
N GLY A 17 12.39 42.95 -15.34
CA GLY A 17 13.84 42.86 -15.22
C GLY A 17 14.53 44.22 -15.14
N LEU A 18 15.88 44.13 -15.23
CA LEU A 18 16.95 45.15 -15.17
C LEU A 18 17.53 45.42 -13.77
N ALA A 19 18.85 45.44 -13.53
CA ALA A 19 20.01 45.43 -14.44
C ALA A 19 21.28 44.96 -13.71
N CYS A 20 22.22 44.42 -14.50
CA CYS A 20 23.59 44.09 -14.11
C CYS A 20 24.45 45.34 -13.87
N ALA A 21 25.34 45.29 -12.88
CA ALA A 21 26.56 46.10 -12.84
C ALA A 21 27.74 45.24 -12.36
N GLN A 22 28.77 45.16 -13.20
CA GLN A 22 30.05 44.51 -12.94
C GLN A 22 30.90 45.34 -11.96
N GLY A 23 31.62 44.66 -11.07
CA GLY A 23 32.68 45.23 -10.25
C GLY A 23 33.86 44.26 -10.12
N ASN A 24 35.03 44.72 -10.55
CA ASN A 24 36.31 44.01 -10.64
C ASN A 24 36.82 43.40 -9.32
N GLY A 25 37.60 42.33 -9.48
CA GLY A 25 38.20 41.56 -8.39
C GLY A 25 39.41 42.20 -7.71
N SER A 26 39.75 41.60 -6.56
CA SER A 26 41.09 41.54 -5.98
C SER A 26 41.13 40.44 -4.92
N THR A 27 42.22 39.67 -4.91
CA THR A 27 42.68 38.74 -3.86
C THR A 27 44.19 38.90 -3.75
N PRO A 28 44.89 38.47 -2.67
CA PRO A 28 44.45 38.17 -1.30
C PRO A 28 45.38 38.84 -0.24
N SER A 29 45.01 38.86 1.05
CA SER A 29 46.00 39.03 2.14
C SER A 29 45.66 38.23 3.39
N GLU A 30 46.61 37.35 3.72
CA GLU A 30 47.11 36.92 5.04
C GLU A 30 46.17 36.46 6.16
N ALA A 31 46.53 35.26 6.63
CA ALA A 31 46.02 34.56 7.80
C ALA A 31 46.35 35.28 9.12
N GLY A 32 45.37 35.33 10.02
CA GLY A 32 45.54 35.66 11.43
C GLY A 32 44.91 34.56 12.28
N ASP A 33 45.66 34.03 13.23
CA ASP A 33 45.31 32.93 14.13
C ASP A 33 44.04 33.21 14.96
N ALA A 34 43.08 32.27 14.91
CA ALA A 34 41.95 32.23 15.83
C ALA A 34 42.33 31.48 17.12
N PRO A 35 41.90 31.94 18.31
CA PRO A 35 42.16 31.26 19.58
C PRO A 35 41.43 29.91 19.66
N PRO A 36 41.95 28.94 20.45
CA PRO A 36 41.39 27.60 20.51
C PRO A 36 39.96 27.61 21.06
N VAL A 37 39.04 27.07 20.26
CA VAL A 37 37.67 26.72 20.68
C VAL A 37 37.78 25.65 21.77
N PRO A 38 37.18 25.83 22.97
CA PRO A 38 37.17 24.78 23.98
C PRO A 38 36.42 23.56 23.42
N PRO A 39 36.84 22.33 23.75
CA PRO A 39 36.15 21.14 23.27
C PRO A 39 34.68 21.21 23.68
N SER A 40 33.79 21.19 22.68
CA SER A 40 32.36 20.99 22.91
C SER A 40 32.20 19.74 23.77
N ALA A 41 31.65 19.94 24.96
CA ALA A 41 31.21 18.83 25.78
C ALA A 41 30.19 18.03 24.95
N THR A 42 30.54 16.81 24.59
CA THR A 42 29.58 15.83 24.09
C THR A 42 28.61 15.55 25.22
N VAL A 43 27.50 16.26 25.25
CA VAL A 43 26.33 15.86 26.02
C VAL A 43 25.89 14.55 25.38
N SER A 44 26.21 13.44 26.03
CA SER A 44 25.51 12.19 25.82
C SER A 44 24.07 12.44 26.27
N SER A 45 23.19 12.81 25.34
CA SER A 45 21.75 12.73 25.59
C SER A 45 21.40 11.26 25.58
N SER A 46 21.11 10.69 26.74
CA SER A 46 20.45 9.39 26.81
C SER A 46 19.04 9.55 26.24
N SER A 47 18.65 8.69 25.29
CA SER A 47 17.26 8.49 24.87
C SER A 47 16.33 8.41 26.08
N ALA A 48 15.26 9.20 26.10
CA ALA A 48 14.23 9.15 27.14
C ALA A 48 13.08 8.21 26.73
N ILE A 49 12.43 7.61 27.74
CA ILE A 49 11.20 6.85 27.54
C ILE A 49 10.06 7.62 28.19
N PHE A 50 9.08 7.99 27.39
CA PHE A 50 7.83 8.61 27.80
C PHE A 50 6.70 7.59 27.82
N TYR A 51 5.73 7.77 28.71
CA TYR A 51 4.61 6.88 28.92
C TYR A 51 3.30 7.62 28.77
N ILE A 52 2.33 7.00 28.11
CA ILE A 52 0.98 7.51 27.91
C ILE A 52 -0.03 6.46 28.36
N ARG A 53 -0.99 6.86 29.19
CA ARG A 53 -2.03 6.00 29.78
C ARG A 53 -3.28 6.80 30.04
N THR A 54 -4.46 6.20 29.91
CA THR A 54 -5.75 6.87 30.20
C THR A 54 -5.91 7.31 31.67
N ASP A 55 -5.14 6.75 32.61
CA ASP A 55 -5.08 7.13 34.03
C ASP A 55 -3.93 8.10 34.38
N GLY A 56 -3.25 8.65 33.36
CA GLY A 56 -2.20 9.65 33.48
C GLY A 56 -2.72 11.06 33.79
N GLY A 57 -1.86 12.06 33.62
CA GLY A 57 -2.20 13.48 33.77
C GLY A 57 -1.75 14.33 32.60
N ASN A 58 -2.18 15.58 32.54
CA ASN A 58 -1.73 16.50 31.49
C ASN A 58 -0.24 16.89 31.63
N ALA A 59 0.28 17.67 30.68
CA ALA A 59 1.70 18.03 30.63
C ALA A 59 2.16 18.92 31.81
N GLU A 60 1.25 19.64 32.49
CA GLU A 60 1.56 20.39 33.71
C GLU A 60 1.61 19.48 34.95
N GLN A 61 0.75 18.46 34.97
CA GLN A 61 0.59 17.51 36.07
C GLN A 61 1.66 16.44 36.09
N CYS A 62 2.00 15.89 34.92
CA CYS A 62 2.87 14.72 34.77
C CYS A 62 4.08 15.01 33.89
N SER A 63 5.24 14.50 34.31
CA SER A 63 6.48 14.56 33.54
C SER A 63 6.48 13.67 32.28
N GLY A 64 5.61 12.65 32.24
CA GLY A 64 5.59 11.63 31.19
C GLY A 64 6.67 10.56 31.35
N LEU A 65 7.62 10.71 32.27
CA LEU A 65 8.82 9.86 32.38
C LEU A 65 8.67 8.64 33.30
N ALA A 66 7.46 8.36 33.79
CA ALA A 66 7.19 7.20 34.63
C ALA A 66 5.89 6.52 34.22
N ASP A 67 5.91 5.20 34.12
CA ASP A 67 4.73 4.36 33.92
C ASP A 67 3.91 4.27 35.22
N ALA A 68 3.20 5.35 35.55
CA ALA A 68 2.37 5.45 36.75
C ALA A 68 1.18 6.39 36.52
N PRO A 69 0.02 6.14 37.17
CA PRO A 69 -1.12 7.04 37.10
C PRO A 69 -0.81 8.39 37.76
N TYR A 70 -1.55 9.43 37.38
CA TYR A 70 -1.47 10.72 38.07
C TYR A 70 -2.01 10.58 39.51
N PRO A 71 -1.29 11.02 40.56
CA PRO A 71 -1.74 10.86 41.96
C PRO A 71 -2.94 11.74 42.35
N GLY A 72 -3.53 12.48 41.41
CA GLY A 72 -4.70 13.34 41.62
C GLY A 72 -4.39 14.76 42.12
N SER A 73 -3.12 15.08 42.43
CA SER A 73 -2.69 16.44 42.76
C SER A 73 -1.19 16.65 42.53
N GLY A 74 -0.77 17.91 42.43
CA GLY A 74 0.63 18.30 42.21
C GLY A 74 0.95 18.61 40.75
N SER A 75 2.06 19.30 40.53
CA SER A 75 2.62 19.54 39.20
C SER A 75 3.90 18.74 39.02
N ASN A 76 4.24 18.44 37.76
CA ASN A 76 5.45 17.70 37.39
C ASN A 76 5.69 16.43 38.23
N GLN A 77 4.62 15.67 38.47
CA GLN A 77 4.68 14.40 39.17
C GLN A 77 5.34 13.33 38.28
N ALA A 78 5.94 12.33 38.90
CA ALA A 78 6.46 11.15 38.20
C ALA A 78 5.30 10.24 37.82
N CYS A 79 4.67 10.54 36.69
CA CYS A 79 3.53 9.81 36.13
C CYS A 79 3.50 9.95 34.61
N ALA A 80 2.70 9.10 33.98
CA ALA A 80 2.45 9.07 32.54
C ALA A 80 1.58 10.26 32.12
N TRP A 81 1.68 10.61 30.85
CA TRP A 81 0.72 11.52 30.24
C TRP A 81 -0.62 10.82 30.00
N ASP A 82 -1.72 11.59 30.02
CA ASP A 82 -3.08 11.10 29.81
C ASP A 82 -3.44 10.83 28.33
N HIS A 83 -2.65 11.36 27.38
CA HIS A 83 -3.02 11.36 25.97
C HIS A 83 -1.83 11.55 24.99
N PRO A 84 -1.87 10.98 23.77
CA PRO A 84 -0.87 11.22 22.70
C PRO A 84 -0.57 12.69 22.42
N PHE A 85 -1.58 13.57 22.45
CA PHE A 85 -1.39 15.03 22.28
C PHE A 85 -0.54 15.70 23.38
N ARG A 86 -0.21 15.01 24.47
CA ARG A 86 0.79 15.51 25.42
C ARG A 86 2.20 15.38 24.86
N ALA A 87 2.50 14.32 24.12
CA ALA A 87 3.75 14.20 23.38
C ALA A 87 3.74 15.05 22.10
N PHE A 88 2.60 15.04 21.40
CA PHE A 88 2.44 15.63 20.06
C PHE A 88 1.29 16.64 20.02
N PRO A 89 1.44 17.82 20.66
CA PRO A 89 0.35 18.78 20.77
C PRO A 89 -0.08 19.32 19.41
N PRO A 90 -1.39 19.45 19.15
CA PRO A 90 -1.90 20.19 18.00
C PRO A 90 -1.43 21.64 17.99
N GLY A 91 -1.02 22.13 16.81
CA GLY A 91 -0.53 23.50 16.62
C GLY A 91 0.77 23.85 17.38
N GLY A 92 1.42 22.88 18.02
CA GLY A 92 2.63 23.07 18.82
C GLY A 92 3.80 22.20 18.37
N ALA A 93 4.98 22.44 18.94
CA ALA A 93 6.12 21.57 18.74
C ALA A 93 6.01 20.28 19.60
N PRO A 94 6.51 19.13 19.11
CA PRO A 94 6.62 17.92 19.93
C PRO A 94 7.35 18.16 21.24
N ARG A 95 6.92 17.48 22.32
CA ARG A 95 7.56 17.53 23.64
C ARG A 95 8.65 16.48 23.85
N ILE A 96 8.88 15.64 22.84
CA ILE A 96 9.95 14.65 22.78
C ILE A 96 11.00 15.09 21.75
N ALA A 97 12.20 14.53 21.81
CA ALA A 97 13.26 14.73 20.82
C ALA A 97 13.40 13.52 19.89
N GLY A 98 14.16 13.69 18.82
CA GLY A 98 14.65 12.56 18.02
C GLY A 98 15.44 11.58 18.89
N GLU A 99 15.33 10.27 18.64
CA GLU A 99 15.91 9.17 19.43
C GLU A 99 15.11 8.78 20.70
N ASP A 100 14.08 9.55 21.09
CA ASP A 100 13.22 9.18 22.23
C ASP A 100 12.25 8.04 21.91
N THR A 101 11.76 7.36 22.94
CA THR A 101 10.69 6.36 22.85
C THR A 101 9.43 6.85 23.56
N VAL A 102 8.26 6.67 22.95
CA VAL A 102 6.94 6.85 23.57
C VAL A 102 6.25 5.49 23.65
N LEU A 103 5.90 5.05 24.85
CA LEU A 103 5.13 3.84 25.10
C LEU A 103 3.69 4.19 25.47
N ILE A 104 2.73 3.75 24.67
CA ILE A 104 1.30 4.04 24.84
C ILE A 104 0.60 2.79 25.37
N ALA A 105 0.05 2.86 26.59
CA ALA A 105 -0.69 1.75 27.17
C ALA A 105 -2.02 1.53 26.45
N GLY A 106 -2.51 0.28 26.49
CA GLY A 106 -3.82 -0.10 25.96
C GLY A 106 -4.93 0.84 26.43
N GLY A 107 -5.80 1.22 25.51
CA GLY A 107 -6.81 2.24 25.69
C GLY A 107 -7.32 2.76 24.36
N SER A 108 -8.40 3.53 24.41
CA SER A 108 -9.02 4.20 23.26
C SER A 108 -8.77 5.70 23.37
N TYR A 109 -8.03 6.26 22.42
CA TYR A 109 -7.53 7.63 22.45
C TYR A 109 -8.16 8.43 21.29
N PRO A 110 -9.10 9.36 21.56
CA PRO A 110 -9.63 10.24 20.53
C PRO A 110 -8.54 11.17 19.98
N MET A 111 -8.42 11.26 18.67
CA MET A 111 -7.45 12.07 17.96
C MET A 111 -8.21 13.09 17.11
N GLY A 112 -8.11 14.37 17.49
CA GLY A 112 -8.81 15.46 16.83
C GLY A 112 -9.51 16.40 17.81
N PHE A 113 -10.56 17.07 17.35
CA PHE A 113 -11.26 18.07 18.14
C PHE A 113 -12.01 17.44 19.33
N GLY A 114 -11.90 18.08 20.50
CA GLY A 114 -12.49 17.58 21.75
C GLY A 114 -11.63 16.58 22.52
N ALA A 115 -10.53 16.09 21.93
CA ALA A 115 -9.60 15.20 22.60
C ALA A 115 -8.81 15.89 23.73
N PRO A 116 -8.33 15.15 24.75
CA PRO A 116 -7.43 15.70 25.75
C PRO A 116 -6.16 16.30 25.11
N GLY A 117 -5.89 17.59 25.35
CA GLY A 117 -4.76 18.31 24.76
C GLY A 117 -5.07 19.00 23.44
N ALA A 118 -6.30 18.90 22.93
CA ALA A 118 -6.80 19.64 21.77
C ALA A 118 -7.38 21.02 22.16
N ASP A 119 -7.07 21.56 23.34
CA ASP A 119 -7.67 22.79 23.89
C ASP A 119 -7.48 24.04 22.99
N VAL A 120 -6.47 23.99 22.11
CA VAL A 120 -6.15 25.06 21.15
C VAL A 120 -6.94 24.97 19.85
N CYS A 121 -7.57 23.82 19.58
CA CYS A 121 -8.32 23.60 18.36
C CYS A 121 -9.68 24.30 18.42
N GLU A 122 -10.10 24.90 17.30
CA GLU A 122 -11.40 25.54 17.18
C GLU A 122 -12.39 24.61 16.45
N GLU A 123 -13.66 24.61 16.85
CA GLU A 123 -14.70 23.74 16.25
C GLU A 123 -14.81 23.96 14.73
N GLY A 124 -14.83 25.22 14.27
CA GLY A 124 -14.86 25.53 12.83
C GLY A 124 -13.64 25.02 12.05
N GLY A 125 -12.48 24.96 12.69
CA GLY A 125 -11.20 24.53 12.11
C GLY A 125 -10.77 23.13 12.53
N SER A 126 -11.71 22.28 12.96
CA SER A 126 -11.40 20.98 13.57
C SER A 126 -10.62 20.02 12.65
N PHE A 127 -10.70 20.23 11.32
CA PHE A 127 -9.93 19.48 10.33
C PHE A 127 -8.42 19.65 10.46
N ASP A 128 -7.96 20.78 11.01
CA ASP A 128 -6.53 21.07 11.29
C ASP A 128 -6.14 20.73 12.74
N CYS A 129 -7.01 20.05 13.51
CA CYS A 129 -6.70 19.60 14.85
C CYS A 129 -5.86 18.31 14.81
N LEU A 130 -4.61 18.42 14.38
CA LEU A 130 -3.74 17.30 14.02
C LEU A 130 -2.63 17.14 15.05
N MET A 131 -2.15 15.92 15.29
CA MET A 131 -0.91 15.75 16.03
C MET A 131 0.26 16.44 15.30
N SER A 132 1.19 17.01 16.05
CA SER A 132 2.44 17.50 15.45
C SER A 132 3.27 16.35 14.87
N PRO A 133 4.07 16.61 13.83
CA PRO A 133 4.92 15.59 13.22
C PRO A 133 5.84 14.93 14.25
N ILE A 134 6.01 13.61 14.14
CA ILE A 134 6.92 12.86 15.02
C ILE A 134 8.36 13.30 14.72
N PRO A 135 9.14 13.79 15.70
CA PRO A 135 10.50 14.22 15.42
C PRO A 135 11.35 13.04 14.98
N GLY A 136 12.01 13.16 13.82
CA GLY A 136 12.86 12.13 13.28
C GLY A 136 14.07 11.80 14.17
N GLY A 137 14.48 10.53 14.20
CA GLY A 137 15.72 10.11 14.83
C GLY A 137 16.94 10.68 14.10
N PRO A 138 18.10 10.84 14.78
CA PRO A 138 19.30 11.37 14.16
C PRO A 138 19.88 10.49 13.04
N ASP A 139 19.65 9.18 13.07
CA ASP A 139 20.08 8.22 12.04
C ASP A 139 19.29 6.89 12.17
N PRO A 140 19.36 5.99 11.16
CA PRO A 140 18.59 4.74 11.17
C PRO A 140 18.90 3.77 12.32
N THR A 141 20.06 3.91 12.99
CA THR A 141 20.43 3.07 14.15
C THR A 141 19.94 3.63 15.48
N ARG A 142 19.43 4.87 15.46
CA ARG A 142 18.92 5.61 16.60
C ARG A 142 17.56 6.23 16.24
N PRO A 143 16.54 5.40 15.94
CA PRO A 143 15.24 5.90 15.55
C PRO A 143 14.48 6.51 16.73
N THR A 144 13.56 7.43 16.44
CA THR A 144 12.48 7.77 17.37
C THR A 144 11.44 6.65 17.32
N ARG A 145 10.94 6.20 18.48
CA ARG A 145 10.08 5.00 18.55
C ARG A 145 8.75 5.32 19.20
N ILE A 146 7.64 5.08 18.49
CA ILE A 146 6.28 5.21 19.02
C ILE A 146 5.69 3.82 19.09
N LEU A 147 5.41 3.33 20.29
CA LEU A 147 5.16 1.92 20.54
C LEU A 147 3.90 1.73 21.39
N GLY A 148 3.01 0.84 20.98
CA GLY A 148 1.95 0.32 21.84
C GLY A 148 2.51 -0.61 22.91
N ALA A 149 1.97 -0.57 24.12
CA ALA A 149 2.35 -1.48 25.18
C ALA A 149 2.09 -2.93 24.74
N GLY A 150 3.12 -3.79 24.84
CA GLY A 150 3.05 -5.17 24.35
C GLY A 150 3.49 -5.35 22.89
N TRP A 151 4.04 -4.31 22.23
CA TRP A 151 4.67 -4.42 20.90
C TRP A 151 5.71 -5.55 20.83
N ASP A 152 6.49 -5.75 21.89
CA ASP A 152 7.52 -6.79 22.01
C ASP A 152 6.98 -8.14 22.51
N ALA A 153 5.67 -8.22 22.76
CA ALA A 153 4.96 -9.40 23.25
C ALA A 153 3.89 -9.90 22.26
N GLY A 154 4.00 -9.51 20.98
CA GLY A 154 3.11 -9.95 19.90
C GLY A 154 1.86 -9.09 19.70
N CYS A 155 1.82 -7.88 20.27
CA CYS A 155 0.75 -6.89 20.06
C CYS A 155 -0.68 -7.42 20.29
N GLY A 156 -0.92 -8.07 21.44
CA GLY A 156 -2.21 -8.70 21.72
C GLY A 156 -3.35 -7.75 22.13
N ASP A 157 -3.04 -6.51 22.52
CA ASP A 157 -4.00 -5.48 22.97
C ASP A 157 -3.49 -4.09 22.55
N PRO A 158 -3.51 -3.79 21.22
CA PRO A 158 -2.98 -2.53 20.72
C PRO A 158 -3.78 -1.34 21.28
N PRO A 159 -3.14 -0.23 21.67
CA PRO A 159 -3.85 1.04 21.86
C PRO A 159 -4.52 1.48 20.54
N GLU A 160 -5.75 1.96 20.66
CA GLU A 160 -6.55 2.50 19.56
C GLU A 160 -6.40 4.02 19.51
N LEU A 161 -6.01 4.54 18.35
CA LEU A 161 -6.01 5.96 18.01
C LEU A 161 -7.15 6.22 17.04
N TRP A 162 -8.18 6.97 17.43
CA TRP A 162 -9.38 7.11 16.61
C TRP A 162 -9.79 8.56 16.31
N GLY A 163 -10.26 8.82 15.09
CA GLY A 163 -10.60 10.17 14.61
C GLY A 163 -11.83 10.80 15.27
N THR A 164 -11.72 12.02 15.82
CA THR A 164 -12.86 12.80 16.33
C THR A 164 -12.92 14.20 15.75
N GLY A 165 -14.09 14.60 15.25
CA GLY A 165 -14.31 15.95 14.76
C GLY A 165 -13.55 16.24 13.48
N ARG A 166 -13.50 15.29 12.54
CA ARG A 166 -13.05 15.41 11.14
C ARG A 166 -11.60 15.85 10.86
N PRO A 167 -10.58 15.44 11.65
CA PRO A 167 -9.20 15.76 11.30
C PRO A 167 -8.83 15.19 9.94
N TRP A 168 -7.93 15.87 9.23
CA TRP A 168 -7.38 15.36 7.97
C TRP A 168 -6.65 14.03 8.12
N TYR A 169 -5.94 13.84 9.22
CA TYR A 169 -5.25 12.58 9.52
C TYR A 169 -5.01 12.39 11.02
N ILE A 170 -4.79 11.14 11.44
CA ILE A 170 -4.54 10.79 12.85
C ILE A 170 -3.05 10.80 13.17
N VAL A 171 -2.23 10.10 12.38
CA VAL A 171 -0.77 9.98 12.57
C VAL A 171 -0.04 10.86 11.57
N ASN A 172 0.94 11.65 12.05
CA ASN A 172 1.69 12.61 11.23
C ASN A 172 3.19 12.28 11.18
N LEU A 173 3.67 11.92 9.99
CA LEU A 173 5.06 11.64 9.66
C LEU A 173 5.64 12.61 8.61
N ALA A 174 5.00 13.77 8.38
CA ALA A 174 5.57 14.81 7.52
C ALA A 174 6.99 15.18 7.98
N ASP A 175 7.94 15.24 7.06
CA ASP A 175 9.36 15.54 7.31
C ASP A 175 10.03 14.63 8.36
N SER A 176 9.45 13.46 8.65
CA SER A 176 9.89 12.60 9.75
C SER A 176 10.72 11.45 9.22
N SER A 177 12.01 11.39 9.55
CA SER A 177 12.91 10.30 9.13
C SER A 177 13.48 9.51 10.31
N ASN A 178 13.87 8.25 10.10
CA ASN A 178 14.39 7.37 11.16
C ASN A 178 13.37 7.20 12.30
N VAL A 179 12.18 6.70 11.95
CA VAL A 179 11.06 6.52 12.89
C VAL A 179 10.58 5.06 12.87
N GLU A 180 10.26 4.52 14.04
CA GLU A 180 9.56 3.24 14.19
C GLU A 180 8.18 3.50 14.82
N ILE A 181 7.11 3.03 14.18
CA ILE A 181 5.77 2.99 14.76
C ILE A 181 5.34 1.53 14.84
N SER A 182 4.97 1.07 16.04
CA SER A 182 4.54 -0.31 16.21
C SER A 182 3.41 -0.54 17.20
N CYS A 183 2.54 -1.49 16.88
CA CYS A 183 1.45 -1.97 17.72
C CYS A 183 0.34 -0.94 17.98
N PHE A 184 -0.42 -0.61 16.93
CA PHE A 184 -1.57 0.32 17.03
C PHE A 184 -2.75 -0.13 16.17
N GLU A 185 -3.94 0.16 16.68
CA GLU A 185 -5.15 0.28 15.88
C GLU A 185 -5.37 1.77 15.56
N VAL A 186 -5.58 2.10 14.30
CA VAL A 186 -5.81 3.47 13.82
C VAL A 186 -7.12 3.47 13.04
N THR A 187 -8.13 4.14 13.56
CA THR A 187 -9.49 4.03 13.01
C THR A 187 -10.31 5.29 13.22
N ASP A 188 -11.61 5.23 12.98
CA ASP A 188 -12.56 6.17 13.53
C ASP A 188 -13.82 5.44 14.00
N HIS A 189 -14.76 6.15 14.63
CA HIS A 189 -15.95 5.55 15.23
C HIS A 189 -17.23 5.88 14.44
N SER A 190 -17.12 5.96 13.11
CA SER A 190 -18.20 6.37 12.22
C SER A 190 -18.32 5.50 10.97
N PRO A 191 -19.54 5.13 10.54
CA PRO A 191 -19.74 4.42 9.27
C PRO A 191 -19.79 5.36 8.05
N CYS A 192 -19.49 6.64 8.23
CA CYS A 192 -19.61 7.61 7.16
C CYS A 192 -18.42 7.50 6.20
N VAL A 193 -18.67 7.82 4.93
CA VAL A 193 -17.66 7.88 3.88
C VAL A 193 -17.64 9.30 3.32
N GLU A 194 -16.44 9.85 3.15
CA GLU A 194 -16.27 11.21 2.70
C GLU A 194 -16.87 11.40 1.30
N ASN A 195 -17.72 12.41 1.13
CA ASN A 195 -18.39 12.74 -0.14
C ASN A 195 -19.29 11.64 -0.74
N HIS A 196 -19.64 10.61 0.03
CA HIS A 196 -20.43 9.48 -0.48
C HIS A 196 -21.80 9.90 -1.03
N SER A 197 -22.06 9.55 -2.28
CA SER A 197 -23.28 9.97 -2.99
C SER A 197 -24.52 9.13 -2.67
N GLY A 198 -24.35 7.99 -2.00
CA GLY A 198 -25.40 7.01 -1.65
C GLY A 198 -26.00 7.16 -0.25
N GLY A 199 -25.71 8.25 0.46
CA GLY A 199 -26.31 8.55 1.76
C GLY A 199 -25.47 8.16 2.98
N LEU A 200 -24.19 7.79 2.78
CA LEU A 200 -23.21 7.62 3.85
C LEU A 200 -22.30 8.84 4.02
N ALA A 201 -22.57 9.98 3.37
CA ALA A 201 -21.71 11.16 3.42
C ALA A 201 -21.44 11.62 4.86
N CYS A 202 -20.17 11.85 5.18
CA CYS A 202 -19.77 12.48 6.44
C CYS A 202 -20.26 13.94 6.53
N GLU A 203 -20.64 14.39 7.74
CA GLU A 203 -21.05 15.77 8.00
C GLU A 203 -19.83 16.71 8.01
N ARG A 204 -19.74 17.63 7.03
CA ARG A 204 -18.64 18.60 6.89
C ARG A 204 -19.07 20.06 7.06
N GLU A 205 -20.37 20.35 7.14
CA GLU A 205 -20.86 21.73 7.08
C GLU A 205 -21.28 22.24 8.47
N THR A 206 -21.91 21.39 9.27
CA THR A 206 -22.53 21.80 10.54
C THR A 206 -22.03 20.94 11.70
N PRO A 207 -21.47 21.54 12.78
CA PRO A 207 -21.12 20.77 13.96
C PRO A 207 -22.36 20.26 14.70
N PRO A 208 -22.29 19.10 15.39
CA PRO A 208 -21.11 18.24 15.50
C PRO A 208 -20.83 17.48 14.20
N TYR A 209 -19.57 17.48 13.75
CA TYR A 209 -19.18 16.81 12.49
C TYR A 209 -19.19 15.28 12.62
N GLY A 210 -19.06 14.75 13.84
CA GLY A 210 -19.03 13.32 14.14
C GLY A 210 -17.63 12.79 14.43
N ASP A 211 -17.59 11.50 14.73
CA ASP A 211 -16.42 10.77 15.21
C ASP A 211 -15.71 10.07 14.04
N TRP A 212 -15.25 10.88 13.09
CA TRP A 212 -14.57 10.41 11.88
C TRP A 212 -13.29 11.18 11.60
N ALA A 213 -12.37 10.57 10.84
CA ALA A 213 -11.17 11.20 10.28
C ALA A 213 -11.06 10.89 8.78
N SER A 214 -10.45 11.80 8.00
CA SER A 214 -10.24 11.55 6.57
C SER A 214 -9.20 10.45 6.35
N TYR A 215 -8.02 10.55 6.97
CA TYR A 215 -6.94 9.57 6.83
C TYR A 215 -6.42 9.01 8.16
N GLY A 216 -5.88 7.80 8.12
CA GLY A 216 -5.23 7.19 9.29
C GLY A 216 -3.83 7.75 9.50
N LEU A 217 -3.00 7.71 8.45
CA LEU A 217 -1.61 8.13 8.49
C LEU A 217 -1.28 9.05 7.31
N PHE A 218 -0.56 10.14 7.60
CA PHE A 218 -0.01 11.04 6.59
C PHE A 218 1.53 11.07 6.67
N ALA A 219 2.21 11.01 5.52
CA ALA A 219 3.65 11.20 5.45
C ALA A 219 4.10 11.85 4.14
N GLU A 220 5.10 12.71 4.23
CA GLU A 220 5.81 13.25 3.06
C GLU A 220 7.26 13.52 3.44
N ASP A 221 8.15 13.51 2.45
CA ASP A 221 9.57 13.84 2.62
C ASP A 221 10.24 13.03 3.75
N SER A 222 9.92 11.74 3.78
CA SER A 222 10.20 10.85 4.90
C SER A 222 11.08 9.67 4.48
N SER A 223 12.13 9.40 5.25
CA SER A 223 13.08 8.33 4.96
C SER A 223 13.33 7.40 6.15
N ASN A 224 13.66 6.14 5.88
CA ASN A 224 14.06 5.17 6.90
C ASN A 224 13.00 4.98 7.99
N VAL A 225 11.76 4.73 7.59
CA VAL A 225 10.63 4.50 8.51
C VAL A 225 10.29 3.02 8.57
N VAL A 226 9.98 2.54 9.77
CA VAL A 226 9.45 1.20 10.03
C VAL A 226 8.03 1.33 10.58
N LEU A 227 7.06 0.78 9.85
CA LEU A 227 5.71 0.56 10.32
C LEU A 227 5.52 -0.93 10.62
N ARG A 228 5.12 -1.29 11.84
CA ARG A 228 4.97 -2.70 12.23
C ARG A 228 3.75 -2.99 13.10
N ASP A 229 3.03 -4.07 12.81
CA ASP A 229 1.89 -4.53 13.63
C ASP A 229 0.82 -3.44 13.75
N LEU A 230 0.34 -2.93 12.62
CA LEU A 230 -0.66 -1.86 12.55
C LEU A 230 -1.96 -2.37 11.91
N ASN A 231 -3.10 -1.96 12.47
CA ASN A 231 -4.41 -2.12 11.85
C ASN A 231 -5.00 -0.74 11.58
N ILE A 232 -5.00 -0.30 10.32
CA ILE A 232 -5.49 1.01 9.88
C ILE A 232 -6.80 0.79 9.12
N HIS A 233 -7.94 1.21 9.66
CA HIS A 233 -9.23 0.85 9.05
C HIS A 233 -10.40 1.76 9.38
N GLY A 234 -11.43 1.72 8.53
CA GLY A 234 -12.69 2.40 8.78
C GLY A 234 -12.65 3.92 8.62
N LEU A 235 -11.60 4.48 8.00
CA LEU A 235 -11.49 5.92 7.81
C LEU A 235 -12.42 6.42 6.71
N ALA A 236 -12.90 7.65 6.86
CA ALA A 236 -13.85 8.25 5.92
C ALA A 236 -13.31 8.38 4.48
N SER A 237 -12.00 8.57 4.29
CA SER A 237 -11.38 8.67 2.97
C SER A 237 -10.33 7.59 2.73
N GLY A 238 -9.21 7.56 3.46
CA GLY A 238 -8.15 6.60 3.18
C GLY A 238 -7.36 6.11 4.37
N GLY A 239 -6.65 5.01 4.19
CA GLY A 239 -5.80 4.46 5.25
C GLY A 239 -4.52 5.26 5.43
N VAL A 240 -3.74 5.33 4.35
CA VAL A 240 -2.44 6.01 4.30
C VAL A 240 -2.44 6.99 3.15
N HIS A 241 -1.98 8.22 3.40
CA HIS A 241 -1.66 9.20 2.37
C HIS A 241 -0.17 9.55 2.47
N ALA A 242 0.64 8.98 1.59
CA ALA A 242 2.09 9.08 1.70
C ALA A 242 2.84 8.96 0.37
N GLY A 243 3.73 9.93 0.13
CA GLY A 243 4.60 10.03 -1.05
C GLY A 243 5.94 10.70 -0.73
N ARG A 244 6.84 10.80 -1.72
CA ARG A 244 8.23 11.26 -1.52
C ARG A 244 8.97 10.48 -0.43
N LEU A 245 8.75 9.17 -0.39
CA LEU A 245 9.31 8.27 0.60
C LEU A 245 10.63 7.66 0.14
N SER A 246 11.52 7.33 1.08
CA SER A 246 12.69 6.50 0.79
C SER A 246 13.05 5.51 1.89
N ASP A 247 13.39 4.28 1.50
CA ASP A 247 13.89 3.24 2.42
C ASP A 247 12.90 2.87 3.54
N TRP A 248 11.62 2.73 3.20
CA TRP A 248 10.58 2.33 4.15
C TRP A 248 10.45 0.81 4.28
N THR A 249 10.11 0.36 5.49
CA THR A 249 9.71 -1.02 5.79
C THR A 249 8.33 -1.04 6.44
N VAL A 250 7.41 -1.80 5.83
CA VAL A 250 6.05 -2.03 6.31
C VAL A 250 5.87 -3.52 6.57
N GLU A 251 5.59 -3.90 7.81
CA GLU A 251 5.58 -5.30 8.23
C GLU A 251 4.38 -5.63 9.13
N ASN A 252 3.60 -6.67 8.81
CA ASN A 252 2.37 -7.01 9.57
C ASN A 252 1.40 -5.81 9.66
N VAL A 253 1.09 -5.20 8.53
CA VAL A 253 0.20 -4.04 8.49
C VAL A 253 -1.06 -4.40 7.71
N ARG A 254 -2.21 -4.05 8.26
CA ARG A 254 -3.50 -4.14 7.59
C ARG A 254 -4.04 -2.73 7.31
N ILE A 255 -4.50 -2.50 6.10
CA ILE A 255 -5.17 -1.27 5.66
C ILE A 255 -6.53 -1.68 5.08
N ALA A 256 -7.62 -1.34 5.76
CA ALA A 256 -8.91 -1.90 5.38
C ALA A 256 -10.13 -0.98 5.48
N GLY A 257 -11.12 -1.19 4.61
CA GLY A 257 -12.45 -0.58 4.79
C GLY A 257 -12.45 0.95 4.82
N ASN A 258 -11.50 1.57 4.10
CA ASN A 258 -11.42 3.02 4.01
C ASN A 258 -12.27 3.51 2.83
N GLY A 259 -13.01 4.59 3.05
CA GLY A 259 -14.10 5.02 2.17
C GLY A 259 -13.73 5.29 0.71
N SER A 260 -12.47 5.53 0.39
CA SER A 260 -11.97 5.85 -0.94
C SER A 260 -10.76 5.00 -1.35
N VAL A 261 -9.68 4.99 -0.56
CA VAL A 261 -8.38 4.43 -0.99
C VAL A 261 -7.62 3.80 0.17
N GLY A 262 -6.89 2.71 -0.06
CA GLY A 262 -6.05 2.12 1.00
C GLY A 262 -4.80 2.95 1.23
N TRP A 263 -3.92 2.97 0.23
CA TRP A 263 -2.71 3.79 0.19
C TRP A 263 -2.78 4.76 -0.99
N ASP A 264 -2.81 6.05 -0.70
CA ASP A 264 -2.73 7.14 -1.66
C ASP A 264 -1.32 7.70 -1.68
N GLY A 265 -0.67 7.68 -2.84
CA GLY A 265 0.64 8.25 -3.05
C GLY A 265 0.63 9.56 -3.84
N ASP A 266 -0.52 10.17 -4.13
CA ASP A 266 -0.63 11.46 -4.82
C ASP A 266 -0.72 12.60 -3.79
N LEU A 267 0.40 13.29 -3.50
CA LEU A 267 0.44 14.33 -2.49
C LEU A 267 -0.31 15.59 -2.96
N TRP A 268 -0.91 16.31 -2.02
CA TRP A 268 -1.78 17.47 -2.34
C TRP A 268 -1.01 18.75 -2.70
N ASP A 269 0.20 18.62 -3.24
CA ASP A 269 1.06 19.73 -3.60
C ASP A 269 1.60 19.62 -5.05
N GLU A 270 2.41 20.59 -5.46
CA GLU A 270 3.04 20.61 -6.79
C GLU A 270 4.50 20.11 -6.75
N GLY A 271 4.95 19.58 -5.61
CA GLY A 271 6.31 19.10 -5.36
C GLY A 271 6.61 17.73 -5.97
N GLY A 272 5.56 17.03 -6.42
CA GLY A 272 5.63 15.67 -6.94
C GLY A 272 5.71 14.63 -5.82
N ASP A 273 5.66 13.35 -6.21
CA ASP A 273 5.29 12.28 -5.28
C ASP A 273 6.32 11.15 -5.19
N SER A 274 7.42 11.28 -5.94
CA SER A 274 8.30 10.16 -6.25
C SER A 274 8.93 9.54 -5.02
N ASN A 275 8.65 8.25 -4.82
CA ASN A 275 9.40 7.42 -3.91
C ASN A 275 10.73 6.99 -4.53
N SER A 276 11.68 6.58 -3.69
CA SER A 276 13.02 6.14 -4.08
C SER A 276 13.61 5.17 -3.05
N GLY A 277 14.83 4.67 -3.29
CA GLY A 277 15.45 3.70 -2.39
C GLY A 277 14.74 2.35 -2.44
N THR A 278 14.76 1.60 -1.32
CA THR A 278 14.09 0.29 -1.22
C THR A 278 12.83 0.37 -0.37
N MET A 279 11.68 0.10 -0.97
CA MET A 279 10.38 0.04 -0.29
C MET A 279 10.05 -1.43 -0.02
N THR A 280 10.08 -1.85 1.25
CA THR A 280 9.86 -3.25 1.65
C THR A 280 8.52 -3.42 2.34
N PHE A 281 7.68 -4.31 1.82
CA PHE A 281 6.37 -4.66 2.38
C PHE A 281 6.33 -6.17 2.64
N ARG A 282 5.99 -6.57 3.87
CA ARG A 282 5.88 -7.98 4.26
C ARG A 282 4.65 -8.22 5.10
N ARG A 283 3.82 -9.19 4.74
CA ARG A 283 2.56 -9.46 5.46
C ARG A 283 1.71 -8.19 5.54
N TRP A 284 1.59 -7.55 4.38
CA TRP A 284 0.83 -6.34 4.18
C TRP A 284 -0.52 -6.70 3.55
N ILE A 285 -1.61 -6.40 4.25
CA ILE A 285 -2.97 -6.68 3.80
C ILE A 285 -3.64 -5.36 3.46
N VAL A 286 -4.13 -5.23 2.23
CA VAL A 286 -4.86 -4.05 1.75
C VAL A 286 -6.20 -4.50 1.18
N GLU A 287 -7.29 -4.19 1.87
CA GLU A 287 -8.58 -4.78 1.54
C GLU A 287 -9.79 -3.87 1.73
N TRP A 288 -10.87 -4.12 0.97
CA TRP A 288 -12.15 -3.41 1.14
C TRP A 288 -12.09 -1.88 0.98
N ASN A 289 -11.04 -1.33 0.38
CA ASN A 289 -10.94 0.11 0.17
C ASN A 289 -11.87 0.56 -0.96
N GLY A 290 -12.48 1.73 -0.77
CA GLY A 290 -13.66 2.17 -1.51
C GLY A 290 -14.98 1.62 -0.95
N CYS A 291 -14.96 1.05 0.25
CA CYS A 291 -16.14 0.77 1.07
C CYS A 291 -16.03 1.55 2.38
N GLY A 292 -17.17 1.96 2.95
CA GLY A 292 -17.20 2.34 4.36
C GLY A 292 -17.16 1.10 5.24
N GLU A 293 -16.88 1.30 6.53
CA GLU A 293 -16.91 0.23 7.54
C GLU A 293 -18.05 0.48 8.53
N THR A 294 -18.87 -0.53 8.83
CA THR A 294 -19.87 -0.37 9.88
C THR A 294 -19.20 -0.32 11.25
N TYR A 295 -19.45 0.72 12.04
CA TYR A 295 -18.94 0.78 13.40
C TYR A 295 -19.97 0.29 14.43
N PRO A 296 -19.60 -0.56 15.42
CA PRO A 296 -18.28 -1.16 15.67
C PRO A 296 -18.12 -2.57 15.06
N ALA A 297 -18.96 -2.96 14.11
CA ALA A 297 -19.00 -4.35 13.64
C ALA A 297 -17.89 -4.71 12.65
N GLY A 298 -17.26 -3.73 12.00
CA GLY A 298 -16.13 -3.95 11.08
C GLY A 298 -16.52 -4.47 9.68
N GLU A 299 -17.81 -4.40 9.31
CA GLU A 299 -18.30 -4.95 8.04
C GLU A 299 -18.28 -3.90 6.90
N PRO A 300 -17.98 -4.29 5.65
CA PRO A 300 -18.02 -3.36 4.51
C PRO A 300 -19.45 -2.85 4.25
N ALA A 301 -19.56 -1.56 3.94
CA ALA A 301 -20.83 -0.89 3.67
C ALA A 301 -20.72 0.17 2.57
N GLY A 302 -21.73 0.22 1.71
CA GLY A 302 -21.87 1.25 0.67
C GLY A 302 -20.70 1.31 -0.31
N CYS A 303 -20.11 0.17 -0.66
CA CYS A 303 -18.97 0.10 -1.59
C CYS A 303 -19.25 0.84 -2.89
N TRP A 304 -18.34 1.73 -3.29
CA TRP A 304 -18.54 2.65 -4.40
C TRP A 304 -17.22 2.91 -5.15
N ALA A 305 -17.31 3.31 -6.42
CA ALA A 305 -16.16 3.50 -7.30
C ALA A 305 -16.26 4.83 -8.09
N GLN A 306 -15.46 4.98 -9.15
CA GLN A 306 -15.23 6.23 -9.86
C GLN A 306 -16.52 6.81 -10.46
N GLU A 307 -17.40 5.99 -11.03
CA GLU A 307 -18.67 6.48 -11.59
C GLU A 307 -19.61 7.05 -10.51
N ALA A 308 -19.42 6.67 -9.24
CA ALA A 308 -20.17 7.17 -8.10
C ALA A 308 -19.55 8.43 -7.45
N GLY A 309 -18.33 8.79 -7.86
CA GLY A 309 -17.50 9.84 -7.25
C GLY A 309 -16.44 9.33 -6.26
N GLY A 310 -16.26 8.01 -6.12
CA GLY A 310 -15.19 7.41 -5.32
C GLY A 310 -13.88 7.24 -6.09
N TYR A 311 -12.90 6.56 -5.49
CA TYR A 311 -11.64 6.19 -6.15
C TYR A 311 -11.46 4.66 -6.20
N GLY A 312 -11.31 4.01 -5.05
CA GLY A 312 -11.44 2.56 -4.87
C GLY A 312 -10.16 1.74 -4.97
N ASP A 313 -9.01 2.35 -5.26
CA ASP A 313 -7.76 1.59 -5.36
C ASP A 313 -7.32 1.10 -3.96
N GLY A 314 -6.82 -0.13 -3.88
CA GLY A 314 -6.13 -0.61 -2.69
C GLY A 314 -4.86 0.21 -2.46
N VAL A 315 -4.01 0.29 -3.48
CA VAL A 315 -2.80 1.11 -3.51
C VAL A 315 -2.76 1.86 -4.82
N GLY A 316 -2.67 3.19 -4.77
CA GLY A 316 -2.42 4.04 -5.92
C GLY A 316 -1.25 4.98 -5.61
N VAL A 317 -0.33 5.14 -6.55
CA VAL A 317 0.83 6.04 -6.40
C VAL A 317 0.92 7.00 -7.57
N GLY A 318 1.44 8.20 -7.30
CA GLY A 318 1.90 9.12 -8.34
C GLY A 318 3.17 8.62 -9.05
N GLU A 319 3.75 9.47 -9.90
CA GLU A 319 5.01 9.17 -10.60
C GLU A 319 6.12 8.83 -9.59
N THR A 320 6.64 7.61 -9.66
CA THR A 320 7.56 7.06 -8.64
C THR A 320 8.64 6.16 -9.23
N GLY A 321 9.68 5.89 -8.44
CA GLY A 321 10.67 4.84 -8.72
C GLY A 321 10.97 4.01 -7.46
N GLY A 322 12.19 3.46 -7.42
CA GLY A 322 12.71 2.68 -6.30
C GLY A 322 12.57 1.16 -6.48
N ASP A 323 13.14 0.39 -5.56
CA ASP A 323 12.96 -1.06 -5.53
C ASP A 323 11.81 -1.40 -4.58
N TRP A 324 10.69 -1.84 -5.13
CA TRP A 324 9.51 -2.27 -4.39
C TRP A 324 9.56 -3.78 -4.19
N ILE A 325 9.68 -4.21 -2.93
CA ILE A 325 9.74 -5.63 -2.54
C ILE A 325 8.50 -5.94 -1.72
N ILE A 326 7.55 -6.66 -2.29
CA ILE A 326 6.27 -7.01 -1.66
C ILE A 326 6.20 -8.53 -1.51
N GLU A 327 6.21 -8.99 -0.26
CA GLU A 327 6.24 -10.41 0.07
C GLU A 327 5.11 -10.80 1.02
N ASP A 328 4.59 -12.01 0.88
CA ASP A 328 3.60 -12.58 1.82
C ASP A 328 2.37 -11.67 2.04
N SER A 329 1.93 -10.97 0.99
CA SER A 329 1.01 -9.83 1.10
C SER A 329 -0.27 -10.06 0.30
N SER A 330 -1.33 -9.32 0.64
CA SER A 330 -2.65 -9.52 0.06
C SER A 330 -3.34 -8.22 -0.36
N PHE A 331 -4.00 -8.24 -1.52
CA PHE A 331 -4.78 -7.13 -2.06
C PHE A 331 -6.18 -7.61 -2.40
N LEU A 332 -7.16 -7.38 -1.52
CA LEU A 332 -8.43 -8.11 -1.54
C LEU A 332 -9.63 -7.16 -1.63
N HIS A 333 -10.52 -7.38 -2.58
CA HIS A 333 -11.84 -6.73 -2.60
C HIS A 333 -11.77 -5.19 -2.52
N ASN A 334 -10.86 -4.55 -3.23
CA ASN A 334 -10.89 -3.10 -3.40
C ASN A 334 -11.84 -2.74 -4.55
N THR A 335 -12.56 -1.61 -4.47
CA THR A 335 -13.60 -1.26 -5.46
C THR A 335 -13.04 -0.70 -6.79
N SER A 336 -11.72 -0.68 -6.94
CA SER A 336 -10.98 -0.46 -8.18
C SER A 336 -9.79 -1.42 -8.22
N ASP A 337 -8.56 -0.96 -8.46
CA ASP A 337 -7.39 -1.81 -8.63
C ASP A 337 -6.84 -2.30 -7.27
N GLY A 338 -6.23 -3.49 -7.23
CA GLY A 338 -5.62 -4.01 -5.99
C GLY A 338 -4.32 -3.28 -5.64
N LEU A 339 -3.27 -3.58 -6.39
CA LEU A 339 -2.00 -2.84 -6.37
C LEU A 339 -1.86 -2.06 -7.69
N ASP A 340 -1.89 -0.73 -7.64
CA ASP A 340 -1.61 0.14 -8.79
C ASP A 340 -0.25 0.85 -8.64
N LEU A 341 0.79 0.22 -9.22
CA LEU A 341 2.11 0.80 -9.45
C LEU A 341 2.32 1.16 -10.93
N LEU A 342 1.26 1.49 -11.67
CA LEU A 342 1.32 1.91 -13.08
C LEU A 342 2.23 3.13 -13.28
N TYR A 343 2.42 3.94 -12.25
CA TYR A 343 3.24 5.16 -12.30
C TYR A 343 4.68 4.95 -11.83
N HIS A 344 5.09 3.69 -11.62
CA HIS A 344 6.48 3.31 -11.34
C HIS A 344 7.35 3.42 -12.61
N THR A 345 7.70 4.66 -12.99
CA THR A 345 8.34 5.00 -14.28
C THR A 345 9.74 5.61 -14.13
N LEU A 346 10.18 5.92 -12.91
CA LEU A 346 11.46 6.59 -12.66
C LEU A 346 12.62 5.62 -12.42
N GLY A 347 12.42 4.34 -12.76
CA GLY A 347 13.41 3.27 -12.63
C GLY A 347 13.41 2.60 -11.25
N GLY A 348 14.08 1.44 -11.19
CA GLY A 348 13.98 0.50 -10.08
C GLY A 348 13.31 -0.80 -10.50
N SER A 349 12.81 -1.57 -9.55
CA SER A 349 12.19 -2.88 -9.82
C SER A 349 11.02 -3.17 -8.89
N VAL A 350 10.08 -3.99 -9.37
CA VAL A 350 8.95 -4.49 -8.57
C VAL A 350 9.08 -5.99 -8.40
N VAL A 351 9.22 -6.44 -7.16
CA VAL A 351 9.27 -7.86 -6.78
C VAL A 351 8.01 -8.19 -6.00
N LEU A 352 7.24 -9.14 -6.52
CA LEU A 352 6.02 -9.68 -5.93
C LEU A 352 6.27 -11.17 -5.64
N ASN A 353 6.22 -11.56 -4.37
CA ASN A 353 6.55 -12.93 -3.95
C ASN A 353 5.56 -13.44 -2.92
N ARG A 354 4.87 -14.55 -3.18
CA ARG A 354 3.77 -15.03 -2.30
C ARG A 354 2.72 -13.96 -2.06
N VAL A 355 2.28 -13.34 -3.16
CA VAL A 355 1.20 -12.33 -3.16
C VAL A 355 -0.13 -13.00 -3.51
N HIS A 356 -1.19 -12.65 -2.78
CA HIS A 356 -2.56 -13.03 -3.10
C HIS A 356 -3.39 -11.79 -3.43
N ALA A 357 -3.83 -11.65 -4.68
CA ALA A 357 -4.70 -10.56 -5.08
C ALA A 357 -6.01 -11.11 -5.65
N GLU A 358 -7.15 -10.69 -5.09
CA GLU A 358 -8.46 -11.27 -5.40
C GLU A 358 -9.58 -10.26 -5.27
N GLY A 359 -10.59 -10.36 -6.15
CA GLY A 359 -11.87 -9.68 -5.98
C GLY A 359 -11.82 -8.16 -6.13
N ASN A 360 -10.68 -7.60 -6.55
CA ASN A 360 -10.58 -6.18 -6.87
C ASN A 360 -11.41 -5.88 -8.13
N ALA A 361 -12.21 -4.81 -8.11
CA ALA A 361 -13.16 -4.52 -9.19
C ALA A 361 -12.48 -4.08 -10.49
N GLY A 362 -11.21 -3.66 -10.42
CA GLY A 362 -10.35 -3.40 -11.55
C GLY A 362 -9.35 -4.53 -11.82
N ASN A 363 -8.10 -4.15 -12.05
CA ASN A 363 -6.98 -5.06 -12.19
C ASN A 363 -6.52 -5.54 -10.80
N GLN A 364 -6.11 -6.80 -10.68
CA GLN A 364 -5.60 -7.28 -9.40
C GLN A 364 -4.23 -6.65 -9.09
N ILE A 365 -3.37 -6.60 -10.11
CA ILE A 365 -2.05 -5.98 -10.05
C ILE A 365 -1.78 -5.17 -11.33
N LYS A 366 -1.31 -3.93 -11.17
CA LYS A 366 -0.68 -3.11 -12.21
C LYS A 366 0.70 -2.71 -11.78
N VAL A 367 1.65 -2.84 -12.69
CA VAL A 367 3.04 -2.44 -12.46
C VAL A 367 3.61 -1.79 -13.71
N SER A 368 4.58 -0.90 -13.51
CA SER A 368 5.43 -0.38 -14.57
C SER A 368 6.91 -0.69 -14.32
N GLY A 369 7.65 -0.91 -15.40
CA GLY A 369 9.08 -1.18 -15.36
C GLY A 369 9.43 -2.65 -15.13
N GLN A 370 10.62 -2.90 -14.59
CA GLN A 370 11.13 -4.26 -14.39
C GLN A 370 10.36 -4.98 -13.27
N MET A 371 9.84 -6.17 -13.56
CA MET A 371 8.98 -6.92 -12.63
C MET A 371 9.41 -8.39 -12.47
N ARG A 372 9.35 -8.91 -11.25
CA ARG A 372 9.39 -10.34 -10.95
C ARG A 372 8.19 -10.72 -10.08
N LEU A 373 7.36 -11.63 -10.56
CA LEU A 373 6.21 -12.18 -9.83
C LEU A 373 6.41 -13.68 -9.63
N THR A 374 6.46 -14.14 -8.37
CA THR A 374 6.67 -15.55 -8.04
C THR A 374 5.75 -16.06 -6.95
N ASP A 375 5.44 -17.35 -6.99
CA ASP A 375 4.76 -18.08 -5.90
C ASP A 375 3.42 -17.45 -5.49
N SER A 376 2.70 -16.85 -6.43
CA SER A 376 1.57 -15.95 -6.16
C SER A 376 0.24 -16.44 -6.73
N VAL A 377 -0.87 -16.00 -6.15
CA VAL A 377 -2.23 -16.30 -6.58
C VAL A 377 -2.94 -15.01 -6.96
N LEU A 378 -3.30 -14.87 -8.23
CA LEU A 378 -4.02 -13.70 -8.73
C LEU A 378 -5.38 -14.15 -9.29
N VAL A 379 -6.47 -13.70 -8.66
CA VAL A 379 -7.84 -14.05 -9.00
C VAL A 379 -8.56 -12.80 -9.51
N GLY A 380 -8.60 -12.65 -10.83
CA GLY A 380 -9.30 -11.58 -11.54
C GLY A 380 -10.81 -11.80 -11.66
N ASN A 381 -11.50 -12.09 -10.54
CA ASN A 381 -12.95 -12.11 -10.45
C ASN A 381 -13.52 -10.68 -10.28
N CYS A 382 -13.18 -9.79 -11.20
CA CYS A 382 -13.41 -8.34 -11.13
C CYS A 382 -14.87 -7.87 -11.08
N ALA A 383 -15.83 -8.79 -11.13
CA ALA A 383 -17.25 -8.51 -10.91
C ALA A 383 -17.74 -8.99 -9.52
N PHE A 384 -16.83 -9.21 -8.57
CA PHE A 384 -17.14 -9.69 -7.21
C PHE A 384 -18.27 -8.91 -6.52
N PHE A 385 -18.32 -7.60 -6.73
CA PHE A 385 -19.31 -6.69 -6.14
C PHE A 385 -20.70 -6.74 -6.79
N GLU A 386 -20.85 -7.45 -7.91
CA GLU A 386 -22.10 -7.48 -8.66
C GLU A 386 -23.22 -8.11 -7.83
N GLY A 387 -24.29 -7.34 -7.62
CA GLY A 387 -25.47 -7.79 -6.87
C GLY A 387 -25.23 -7.97 -5.37
N GLN A 388 -24.08 -7.56 -4.83
CA GLN A 388 -23.79 -7.67 -3.40
C GLN A 388 -24.60 -6.64 -2.59
N PRO A 389 -25.16 -7.02 -1.42
CA PRO A 389 -26.01 -6.14 -0.64
C PRO A 389 -25.26 -4.97 0.03
N PHE A 390 -23.94 -5.10 0.17
CA PHE A 390 -23.07 -4.07 0.72
C PHE A 390 -22.53 -3.10 -0.34
N ALA A 391 -22.78 -3.36 -1.64
CA ALA A 391 -22.38 -2.46 -2.72
C ALA A 391 -23.43 -1.37 -2.97
N TYR A 392 -22.96 -0.16 -3.23
CA TYR A 392 -23.78 0.97 -3.71
C TYR A 392 -23.68 1.12 -5.23
N LEU A 393 -22.49 1.46 -5.75
CA LEU A 393 -22.21 1.59 -7.19
C LEU A 393 -20.71 1.39 -7.46
N VAL A 394 -20.35 0.18 -7.86
CA VAL A 394 -18.96 -0.24 -8.14
C VAL A 394 -18.77 -0.46 -9.64
N ASP A 395 -17.59 -0.07 -10.14
CA ASP A 395 -17.20 -0.21 -11.54
C ASP A 395 -16.64 -1.62 -11.78
N HIS A 396 -17.51 -2.58 -12.08
CA HIS A 396 -17.10 -3.98 -12.30
C HIS A 396 -16.18 -4.11 -13.52
N CYS A 397 -15.09 -4.86 -13.36
CA CYS A 397 -14.07 -5.06 -14.37
C CYS A 397 -13.55 -3.76 -15.00
N ARG A 398 -13.39 -2.72 -14.16
CA ARG A 398 -12.82 -1.43 -14.54
C ARG A 398 -11.45 -1.61 -15.19
N ALA A 399 -11.12 -0.72 -16.14
CA ALA A 399 -9.92 -0.84 -16.98
C ALA A 399 -9.76 -2.22 -17.63
N LEU A 400 -10.89 -2.78 -18.08
CA LEU A 400 -11.01 -4.10 -18.71
C LEU A 400 -10.74 -5.29 -17.77
N GLY A 401 -10.49 -5.08 -16.47
CA GLY A 401 -10.44 -6.14 -15.47
C GLY A 401 -9.35 -7.20 -15.71
N ASN A 402 -8.28 -6.86 -16.43
CA ASN A 402 -7.15 -7.77 -16.63
C ASN A 402 -6.57 -8.24 -15.29
N THR A 403 -6.16 -9.49 -15.17
CA THR A 403 -5.66 -10.00 -13.89
C THR A 403 -4.32 -9.36 -13.52
N LEU A 404 -3.39 -9.28 -14.47
CA LEU A 404 -2.12 -8.57 -14.36
C LEU A 404 -1.94 -7.63 -15.55
N PHE A 405 -1.56 -6.39 -15.27
CA PHE A 405 -1.13 -5.42 -16.28
C PHE A 405 0.33 -5.03 -16.06
N VAL A 406 1.16 -5.16 -17.10
CA VAL A 406 2.59 -4.80 -17.08
C VAL A 406 2.85 -3.69 -18.08
N ALA A 407 3.11 -2.49 -17.60
CA ALA A 407 3.56 -1.38 -18.45
C ALA A 407 5.09 -1.34 -18.57
N PHE A 408 5.56 -0.94 -19.75
CA PHE A 408 6.97 -0.83 -20.08
C PHE A 408 7.37 0.64 -20.30
N THR A 409 8.56 1.02 -19.83
CA THR A 409 9.17 2.35 -20.11
C THR A 409 10.29 2.27 -21.14
N GLY A 410 10.82 1.07 -21.42
CA GLY A 410 11.73 0.74 -22.50
C GLY A 410 12.82 -0.25 -22.09
N GLY A 411 12.78 -1.46 -22.64
CA GLY A 411 13.81 -2.50 -22.55
C GLY A 411 13.77 -3.36 -21.28
N GLU A 412 12.72 -3.28 -20.48
CA GLU A 412 12.61 -4.02 -19.22
C GLU A 412 12.34 -5.50 -19.40
N GLN A 413 12.70 -6.25 -18.36
CA GLN A 413 12.52 -7.70 -18.31
C GLN A 413 11.51 -8.04 -17.22
N SER A 414 10.47 -8.75 -17.60
CA SER A 414 9.40 -9.18 -16.71
C SER A 414 9.32 -10.70 -16.66
N TYR A 415 9.24 -11.25 -15.45
CA TYR A 415 9.29 -12.68 -15.20
C TYR A 415 8.20 -13.14 -14.24
N ILE A 416 7.47 -14.19 -14.62
CA ILE A 416 6.35 -14.77 -13.88
C ILE A 416 6.65 -16.25 -13.67
N ALA A 417 6.67 -16.72 -12.42
CA ALA A 417 6.81 -18.14 -12.16
C ALA A 417 6.02 -18.68 -10.98
N ASN A 418 5.76 -19.99 -11.00
CA ASN A 418 5.16 -20.73 -9.90
C ASN A 418 3.89 -20.04 -9.39
N SER A 419 3.06 -19.51 -10.27
CA SER A 419 1.90 -18.69 -9.88
C SER A 419 0.62 -19.20 -10.54
N THR A 420 -0.51 -18.99 -9.87
CA THR A 420 -1.84 -19.42 -10.35
C THR A 420 -2.70 -18.20 -10.62
N PHE A 421 -3.22 -18.11 -11.84
CA PHE A 421 -4.04 -17.03 -12.34
C PHE A 421 -5.45 -17.53 -12.65
N TYR A 422 -6.46 -16.77 -12.23
CA TYR A 422 -7.82 -16.85 -12.74
C TYR A 422 -8.24 -15.48 -13.27
N GLY A 423 -9.07 -15.39 -14.30
CA GLY A 423 -9.60 -14.09 -14.73
C GLY A 423 -10.88 -14.16 -15.57
N GLN A 424 -11.78 -13.21 -15.32
CA GLN A 424 -13.03 -13.00 -16.07
C GLN A 424 -13.14 -11.59 -16.68
N GLY A 425 -12.09 -10.78 -16.59
CA GLY A 425 -11.96 -9.59 -17.44
C GLY A 425 -11.46 -9.95 -18.84
N ASP A 426 -10.99 -8.94 -19.57
CA ASP A 426 -10.56 -9.10 -20.98
C ASP A 426 -9.37 -10.07 -21.12
N GLY A 427 -8.49 -10.13 -20.11
CA GLY A 427 -7.38 -11.07 -20.11
C GLY A 427 -6.69 -11.35 -18.78
N LEU A 428 -5.81 -12.35 -18.82
CA LEU A 428 -4.98 -12.75 -17.67
C LEU A 428 -3.75 -11.86 -17.55
N ILE A 429 -3.03 -11.61 -18.65
CA ILE A 429 -1.86 -10.73 -18.67
C ILE A 429 -1.95 -9.78 -19.85
N SER A 430 -1.86 -8.47 -19.61
CA SER A 430 -1.73 -7.49 -20.68
C SER A 430 -0.46 -6.66 -20.55
N GLY A 431 0.05 -6.19 -21.69
CA GLY A 431 1.25 -5.35 -21.74
C GLY A 431 1.13 -4.18 -22.71
N SER A 432 1.68 -3.03 -22.34
CA SER A 432 1.75 -1.87 -23.24
C SER A 432 2.86 -0.92 -22.79
N PRO A 433 3.30 0.04 -23.63
CA PRO A 433 4.18 1.08 -23.11
C PRO A 433 3.37 2.01 -22.22
N ARG A 434 3.98 2.47 -21.12
CA ARG A 434 3.37 3.53 -20.31
C ARG A 434 3.21 4.80 -21.15
N GLU A 435 2.20 5.62 -20.85
CA GLU A 435 2.00 6.90 -21.54
C GLU A 435 3.27 7.76 -21.46
N GLY A 436 3.68 8.31 -22.61
CA GLY A 436 4.92 9.06 -22.73
C GLY A 436 6.16 8.21 -23.01
N PHE A 437 6.04 6.88 -22.92
CA PHE A 437 7.12 5.92 -23.20
C PHE A 437 6.82 5.07 -24.44
N GLN A 438 7.81 4.29 -24.87
CA GLN A 438 7.72 3.38 -26.01
C GLN A 438 8.53 2.13 -25.74
N CYS A 439 7.99 0.98 -26.14
CA CYS A 439 8.79 -0.23 -26.25
C CYS A 439 9.88 -0.03 -27.31
N ASN A 440 11.11 -0.45 -27.02
CA ASN A 440 12.27 -0.34 -27.88
C ASN A 440 12.65 -1.68 -28.56
N GLY A 441 11.91 -2.75 -28.27
CA GLY A 441 12.08 -4.09 -28.84
C GLY A 441 13.03 -4.99 -28.06
N ALA A 442 13.60 -4.53 -26.94
CA ALA A 442 14.41 -5.34 -26.02
C ALA A 442 13.60 -5.86 -24.83
N GLU A 443 12.33 -5.48 -24.70
CA GLU A 443 11.45 -5.93 -23.63
C GLU A 443 11.26 -7.45 -23.67
N THR A 444 11.17 -8.07 -22.50
CA THR A 444 10.86 -9.50 -22.39
C THR A 444 9.77 -9.73 -21.36
N LEU A 445 8.92 -10.72 -21.64
CA LEU A 445 7.93 -11.23 -20.70
C LEU A 445 7.99 -12.76 -20.73
N ILE A 446 8.42 -13.36 -19.62
CA ILE A 446 8.69 -14.80 -19.52
C ILE A 446 7.78 -15.42 -18.46
N ALA A 447 7.11 -16.52 -18.79
CA ALA A 447 6.28 -17.30 -17.87
C ALA A 447 6.76 -18.76 -17.77
N ARG A 448 7.03 -19.24 -16.55
CA ARG A 448 7.41 -20.64 -16.26
C ARG A 448 6.61 -21.22 -15.08
N ASN A 449 6.18 -22.48 -15.15
CA ASN A 449 5.53 -23.15 -14.02
C ASN A 449 4.26 -22.44 -13.51
N ASN A 450 3.48 -21.81 -14.39
CA ASN A 450 2.26 -21.13 -14.00
C ASN A 450 1.01 -21.89 -14.43
N ILE A 451 -0.08 -21.69 -13.69
CA ILE A 451 -1.42 -22.09 -14.10
C ILE A 451 -2.16 -20.82 -14.54
N PHE A 452 -2.73 -20.84 -15.74
CA PHE A 452 -3.53 -19.76 -16.31
C PHE A 452 -4.92 -20.28 -16.63
N LEU A 453 -5.92 -19.84 -15.86
CA LEU A 453 -7.32 -20.23 -16.03
C LEU A 453 -8.17 -19.02 -16.44
N GLY A 454 -8.57 -18.96 -17.71
CA GLY A 454 -9.53 -17.96 -18.17
C GLY A 454 -10.97 -18.36 -17.87
N SER A 455 -11.85 -17.37 -17.89
CA SER A 455 -13.30 -17.52 -17.83
C SER A 455 -13.97 -16.79 -19.00
N ALA A 456 -15.30 -16.86 -19.07
CA ALA A 456 -16.05 -15.99 -19.97
C ALA A 456 -15.75 -14.52 -19.64
N ASP A 457 -15.56 -13.69 -20.66
CA ASP A 457 -15.34 -12.26 -20.47
C ASP A 457 -16.61 -11.62 -19.87
N PHE A 458 -16.41 -10.74 -18.90
CA PHE A 458 -17.51 -10.10 -18.19
C PHE A 458 -18.36 -9.19 -19.09
N PHE A 459 -17.74 -8.46 -20.02
CA PHE A 459 -18.45 -7.52 -20.90
C PHE A 459 -19.04 -8.20 -22.13
N ASP A 460 -18.44 -9.29 -22.60
CA ASP A 460 -18.92 -10.16 -23.67
C ASP A 460 -18.84 -11.64 -23.25
N PRO A 461 -19.90 -12.18 -22.63
CA PRO A 461 -19.93 -13.59 -22.21
C PRO A 461 -19.86 -14.61 -23.37
N SER A 462 -19.87 -14.16 -24.63
CA SER A 462 -19.63 -15.02 -25.79
C SER A 462 -18.15 -15.17 -26.15
N ASP A 463 -17.28 -14.38 -25.52
CA ASP A 463 -15.83 -14.43 -25.59
C ASP A 463 -15.24 -14.95 -24.27
N ILE A 464 -13.95 -15.26 -24.28
CA ILE A 464 -13.17 -15.67 -23.11
C ILE A 464 -11.96 -14.75 -22.93
N ALA A 465 -11.42 -14.71 -21.71
CA ALA A 465 -10.21 -13.97 -21.40
C ALA A 465 -9.04 -14.40 -22.31
N PHE A 466 -8.20 -13.47 -22.76
CA PHE A 466 -6.92 -13.84 -23.40
C PHE A 466 -5.87 -14.26 -22.37
N LEU A 467 -4.96 -15.15 -22.78
CA LEU A 467 -3.74 -15.41 -21.98
C LEU A 467 -2.86 -14.16 -21.96
N PHE A 468 -2.49 -13.69 -23.15
CA PHE A 468 -1.69 -12.48 -23.31
C PHE A 468 -2.14 -11.64 -24.51
N TYR A 469 -2.09 -10.33 -24.34
CA TYR A 469 -2.26 -9.34 -25.40
C TYR A 469 -1.33 -8.15 -25.13
N GLN A 470 -0.79 -7.57 -26.20
CA GLN A 470 -0.04 -6.32 -26.10
C GLN A 470 -0.63 -5.23 -26.98
N GLU A 471 -0.51 -3.98 -26.51
CA GLU A 471 -0.81 -2.79 -27.30
C GLU A 471 0.45 -1.93 -27.45
N ASN A 472 0.79 -1.53 -28.69
CA ASN A 472 1.89 -0.60 -28.98
C ASN A 472 3.29 -1.04 -28.50
N CYS A 473 3.48 -2.34 -28.25
CA CYS A 473 4.77 -2.99 -27.98
C CYS A 473 5.02 -4.08 -29.03
N GLU A 474 5.16 -3.66 -30.29
CA GLU A 474 5.34 -4.58 -31.42
C GLU A 474 6.52 -5.52 -31.19
N GLY A 475 6.27 -6.83 -31.34
CA GLY A 475 7.27 -7.87 -31.16
C GLY A 475 7.38 -8.43 -29.75
N LEU A 476 6.82 -7.75 -28.73
CA LEU A 476 6.67 -8.34 -27.40
C LEU A 476 5.71 -9.52 -27.48
N LYS A 477 6.16 -10.67 -27.00
CA LYS A 477 5.38 -11.89 -26.86
C LYS A 477 5.61 -12.46 -25.47
N LEU A 478 4.61 -13.17 -24.95
CA LEU A 478 4.80 -14.01 -23.78
C LEU A 478 5.65 -15.22 -24.21
N ASP A 479 6.86 -15.32 -23.68
CA ASP A 479 7.67 -16.53 -23.76
C ASP A 479 7.18 -17.51 -22.68
N SER A 480 6.46 -18.54 -23.09
CA SER A 480 5.79 -19.50 -22.22
C SER A 480 6.43 -20.89 -22.36
N ASP A 481 6.77 -21.56 -21.25
CA ASP A 481 7.11 -23.00 -21.22
C ASP A 481 6.80 -23.55 -19.82
N TYR A 482 6.45 -24.83 -19.71
CA TYR A 482 6.03 -25.48 -18.46
C TYR A 482 4.82 -24.80 -17.78
N ASN A 483 3.88 -24.24 -18.55
CA ASN A 483 2.66 -23.68 -17.98
C ASN A 483 1.45 -24.59 -18.28
N ILE A 484 0.42 -24.54 -17.44
CA ILE A 484 -0.90 -25.09 -17.75
C ILE A 484 -1.83 -23.93 -18.13
N ILE A 485 -2.46 -24.01 -19.29
CA ILE A 485 -3.38 -22.99 -19.77
C ILE A 485 -4.73 -23.61 -20.09
N HIS A 486 -5.79 -23.06 -19.52
CA HIS A 486 -7.15 -23.50 -19.78
C HIS A 486 -8.10 -22.33 -20.00
N ASN A 487 -9.03 -22.52 -20.94
CA ASN A 487 -10.12 -21.60 -21.22
C ASN A 487 -9.66 -20.14 -21.45
N ALA A 488 -8.53 -19.97 -22.15
CA ALA A 488 -8.00 -18.67 -22.54
C ALA A 488 -7.69 -18.62 -24.04
N LYS A 489 -7.89 -17.45 -24.67
CA LYS A 489 -7.57 -17.21 -26.09
C LYS A 489 -6.15 -16.64 -26.29
N ASN A 490 -5.77 -16.39 -27.54
CA ASN A 490 -4.44 -15.90 -27.97
C ASN A 490 -3.27 -16.89 -27.77
N ILE A 491 -3.59 -18.18 -27.60
CA ILE A 491 -2.62 -19.25 -27.38
C ILE A 491 -2.98 -20.49 -28.21
N GLU A 492 -1.96 -21.13 -28.76
CA GLU A 492 -2.02 -22.50 -29.27
C GLU A 492 -0.77 -23.22 -28.73
N CYS A 493 -0.97 -24.23 -27.87
CA CYS A 493 0.15 -24.88 -27.19
C CYS A 493 1.13 -25.53 -28.16
N ASN A 494 2.42 -25.49 -27.82
CA ASN A 494 3.52 -26.01 -28.64
C ASN A 494 3.69 -25.28 -29.99
N SER A 495 3.24 -24.02 -30.08
CA SER A 495 3.33 -23.21 -31.28
C SER A 495 3.74 -21.77 -30.97
N ALA A 496 4.28 -21.07 -31.98
CA ALA A 496 4.53 -19.64 -31.90
C ALA A 496 3.40 -18.88 -32.59
N GLY A 497 2.52 -18.26 -31.80
CA GLY A 497 1.44 -17.40 -32.27
C GLY A 497 1.84 -15.93 -32.33
N ASP A 498 0.86 -15.06 -32.57
CA ASP A 498 1.07 -13.61 -32.66
C ASP A 498 1.42 -12.97 -31.32
N PHE A 499 0.83 -13.46 -30.23
CA PHE A 499 1.02 -12.92 -28.87
C PHE A 499 1.87 -13.81 -27.97
N VAL A 500 1.83 -15.13 -28.17
CA VAL A 500 2.50 -16.08 -27.28
C VAL A 500 3.43 -16.99 -28.06
N VAL A 501 4.64 -17.19 -27.55
CA VAL A 501 5.53 -18.26 -27.99
C VAL A 501 5.38 -19.39 -26.97
N SER A 502 4.60 -20.40 -27.32
CA SER A 502 4.34 -21.56 -26.46
C SER A 502 5.41 -22.63 -26.65
N GLY A 503 6.04 -23.00 -25.55
CA GLY A 503 7.08 -24.01 -25.45
C GLY A 503 6.54 -25.43 -25.54
N ALA A 504 7.48 -26.38 -25.65
CA ALA A 504 7.16 -27.79 -25.85
C ALA A 504 6.56 -28.49 -24.61
N ARG A 505 6.59 -27.83 -23.44
CA ARG A 505 6.07 -28.35 -22.17
C ARG A 505 4.85 -27.60 -21.68
N ASP A 506 4.33 -26.65 -22.45
CA ASP A 506 3.03 -26.07 -22.13
C ASP A 506 1.91 -27.09 -22.34
N ILE A 507 0.97 -27.10 -21.40
CA ILE A 507 -0.16 -28.02 -21.34
C ILE A 507 -1.44 -27.21 -21.52
N CYS A 508 -2.12 -27.37 -22.65
CA CYS A 508 -3.43 -26.79 -22.88
C CYS A 508 -4.52 -27.77 -22.41
N ALA A 509 -4.76 -27.85 -21.10
CA ALA A 509 -5.73 -28.74 -20.48
C ALA A 509 -6.29 -28.12 -19.19
N ASP A 510 -7.42 -28.63 -18.72
CA ASP A 510 -7.98 -28.23 -17.42
C ASP A 510 -6.97 -28.52 -16.30
N PRO A 511 -6.55 -27.53 -15.49
CA PRO A 511 -5.65 -27.73 -14.37
C PRO A 511 -6.27 -28.52 -13.22
N ASN A 512 -7.58 -28.80 -13.23
CA ASN A 512 -8.27 -29.57 -12.19
C ASN A 512 -7.97 -29.02 -10.77
N LEU A 513 -8.29 -27.73 -10.58
CA LEU A 513 -8.16 -27.05 -9.29
C LEU A 513 -9.28 -27.49 -8.32
N ALA A 514 -9.00 -27.51 -7.04
CA ALA A 514 -9.89 -27.98 -5.97
C ALA A 514 -11.16 -27.13 -5.82
N GLY A 515 -11.14 -25.86 -6.24
CA GLY A 515 -12.30 -24.97 -6.19
C GLY A 515 -12.73 -24.56 -4.77
N PRO A 516 -13.75 -23.67 -4.63
CA PRO A 516 -14.62 -23.15 -5.69
C PRO A 516 -13.87 -22.22 -6.66
N LEU A 517 -14.40 -22.02 -7.87
CA LEU A 517 -13.89 -21.05 -8.85
C LEU A 517 -14.94 -19.95 -9.11
N SER A 518 -15.69 -19.61 -8.07
CA SER A 518 -16.82 -18.69 -8.13
C SER A 518 -17.21 -18.25 -6.72
N GLY A 519 -17.81 -17.07 -6.58
CA GLY A 519 -18.28 -16.56 -5.30
C GLY A 519 -17.21 -15.78 -4.55
N ALA A 520 -17.16 -15.94 -3.22
CA ALA A 520 -16.28 -15.21 -2.32
C ALA A 520 -15.08 -16.02 -1.81
N GLU A 521 -14.94 -17.27 -2.25
CA GLU A 521 -13.80 -18.13 -1.91
C GLU A 521 -13.32 -18.82 -3.19
N TYR A 522 -12.14 -18.43 -3.68
CA TYR A 522 -11.50 -19.10 -4.82
C TYR A 522 -10.45 -20.11 -4.35
N GLY A 523 -10.79 -21.41 -4.46
CA GLY A 523 -9.86 -22.50 -4.22
C GLY A 523 -8.95 -22.73 -5.43
N MET A 524 -7.72 -22.24 -5.31
CA MET A 524 -6.73 -22.20 -6.41
C MET A 524 -5.63 -23.27 -6.31
N SER A 525 -5.78 -24.22 -5.38
CA SER A 525 -4.88 -25.37 -5.23
C SER A 525 -5.22 -26.48 -6.24
N PRO A 526 -4.24 -27.18 -6.82
CA PRO A 526 -4.47 -28.37 -7.63
C PRO A 526 -5.12 -29.52 -6.83
N ASN A 527 -5.95 -30.34 -7.48
CA ASN A 527 -6.33 -31.65 -6.96
C ASN A 527 -5.20 -32.68 -7.15
N PRO A 528 -5.17 -33.79 -6.38
CA PRO A 528 -4.11 -34.80 -6.49
C PRO A 528 -3.94 -35.47 -7.87
N ASP A 529 -4.96 -35.45 -8.71
CA ASP A 529 -4.93 -35.97 -10.09
C ASP A 529 -4.78 -34.86 -11.14
N SER A 530 -4.43 -33.65 -10.71
CA SER A 530 -4.15 -32.52 -11.60
C SER A 530 -2.94 -32.78 -12.50
N PRO A 531 -2.95 -32.33 -13.76
CA PRO A 531 -1.76 -32.33 -14.62
C PRO A 531 -0.64 -31.41 -14.12
N ALA A 532 -0.89 -30.60 -13.10
CA ALA A 532 0.11 -29.72 -12.48
C ALA A 532 1.09 -30.48 -11.58
N VAL A 533 0.67 -31.63 -11.05
CA VAL A 533 1.42 -32.39 -10.04
C VAL A 533 2.68 -33.00 -10.65
N ASP A 534 3.84 -32.74 -10.05
CA ASP A 534 5.15 -33.22 -10.46
C ASP A 534 5.51 -32.91 -11.94
N ALA A 535 5.05 -31.76 -12.46
CA ALA A 535 5.14 -31.43 -13.88
C ALA A 535 6.00 -30.18 -14.21
N GLY A 536 6.49 -29.46 -13.21
CA GLY A 536 7.21 -28.19 -13.38
C GLY A 536 8.67 -28.32 -13.80
N ASP A 537 9.22 -27.20 -14.26
CA ASP A 537 10.65 -27.00 -14.45
C ASP A 537 11.35 -26.75 -13.11
N GLN A 538 12.09 -27.76 -12.64
CA GLN A 538 12.92 -27.68 -11.44
C GLN A 538 13.91 -26.50 -11.45
N GLY A 539 14.36 -26.04 -12.62
CA GLY A 539 15.28 -24.90 -12.75
C GLY A 539 14.62 -23.55 -12.46
N ALA A 540 13.30 -23.46 -12.59
CA ALA A 540 12.51 -22.26 -12.34
C ALA A 540 11.85 -22.24 -10.97
N CYS A 541 11.82 -23.37 -10.25
CA CYS A 541 11.11 -23.51 -8.98
C CYS A 541 11.79 -22.80 -7.81
N ALA A 542 10.98 -22.07 -7.04
CA ALA A 542 11.35 -21.54 -5.75
C ALA A 542 11.48 -22.66 -4.70
N SER A 543 12.13 -22.37 -3.58
CA SER A 543 12.31 -23.33 -2.48
C SER A 543 11.03 -23.63 -1.70
N THR A 544 10.02 -22.77 -1.81
CA THR A 544 8.75 -22.88 -1.09
C THR A 544 7.59 -22.41 -1.96
N ASP A 545 6.40 -22.92 -1.70
CA ASP A 545 5.15 -22.49 -2.34
C ASP A 545 4.52 -21.25 -1.65
N ILE A 546 3.33 -20.85 -2.09
CA ILE A 546 2.61 -19.70 -1.52
C ILE A 546 2.27 -19.85 -0.04
N THR A 547 2.14 -21.08 0.46
CA THR A 547 1.86 -21.38 1.87
C THR A 547 3.13 -21.53 2.71
N GLY A 548 4.30 -21.43 2.08
CA GLY A 548 5.60 -21.70 2.70
C GLY A 548 5.96 -23.19 2.74
N ALA A 549 5.19 -24.07 2.08
CA ALA A 549 5.50 -25.49 2.01
C ALA A 549 6.75 -25.73 1.14
N PRO A 550 7.67 -26.65 1.52
CA PRO A 550 8.88 -26.90 0.75
C PRO A 550 8.61 -27.47 -0.65
N ARG A 551 9.43 -27.08 -1.62
CA ARG A 551 9.46 -27.65 -2.98
C ARG A 551 10.84 -28.27 -3.30
N PRO A 552 10.91 -29.34 -4.12
CA PRO A 552 9.79 -30.16 -4.59
C PRO A 552 9.30 -31.17 -3.53
N ALA A 553 8.02 -31.50 -3.56
CA ALA A 553 7.42 -32.67 -2.92
C ALA A 553 7.14 -33.77 -3.97
N ASP A 554 6.75 -34.97 -3.55
CA ASP A 554 6.42 -36.10 -4.44
C ASP A 554 4.90 -36.31 -4.42
N GLY A 555 4.18 -35.36 -5.01
CA GLY A 555 2.72 -35.27 -4.92
C GLY A 555 2.00 -36.46 -5.55
N ASN A 556 2.59 -37.04 -6.61
CA ASN A 556 2.06 -38.22 -7.30
C ASN A 556 2.51 -39.56 -6.69
N LYS A 557 3.51 -39.54 -5.80
CA LYS A 557 4.04 -40.68 -5.02
C LYS A 557 4.68 -41.76 -5.88
N ASP A 558 5.30 -41.38 -7.00
CA ASP A 558 6.06 -42.28 -7.87
C ASP A 558 7.54 -42.45 -7.45
N GLY A 559 7.99 -41.65 -6.47
CA GLY A 559 9.34 -41.66 -5.94
C GLY A 559 10.32 -40.70 -6.61
N ASN A 560 9.86 -39.83 -7.53
CA ASN A 560 10.67 -38.82 -8.22
C ASN A 560 10.05 -37.42 -8.04
N PRO A 561 10.37 -36.71 -6.93
CA PRO A 561 9.78 -35.41 -6.67
C PRO A 561 10.15 -34.38 -7.74
N VAL A 562 9.14 -33.75 -8.31
CA VAL A 562 9.24 -32.63 -9.23
C VAL A 562 8.33 -31.52 -8.72
N CYS A 563 8.75 -30.26 -8.81
CA CYS A 563 7.89 -29.19 -8.33
C CYS A 563 6.60 -29.11 -9.14
N ASP A 564 5.50 -28.77 -8.48
CA ASP A 564 4.21 -28.59 -9.12
C ASP A 564 4.16 -27.29 -9.93
N ILE A 565 3.42 -27.30 -11.03
CA ILE A 565 3.07 -26.10 -11.78
C ILE A 565 2.04 -25.30 -10.97
N GLY A 566 2.21 -23.98 -10.87
CA GLY A 566 1.32 -23.08 -10.13
C GLY A 566 1.82 -22.74 -8.73
N ALA A 567 0.98 -22.05 -7.96
CA ALA A 567 1.33 -21.44 -6.67
C ALA A 567 1.47 -22.41 -5.50
N PHE A 568 0.86 -23.60 -5.59
CA PHE A 568 0.81 -24.58 -4.52
C PHE A 568 1.69 -25.79 -4.84
N GLU A 569 2.17 -26.46 -3.80
CA GLU A 569 2.86 -27.75 -3.88
C GLU A 569 2.07 -28.82 -3.11
N LEU A 570 1.76 -29.96 -3.75
CA LEU A 570 1.08 -31.09 -3.12
C LEU A 570 2.07 -32.08 -2.46
N PRO A 571 1.79 -32.56 -1.24
CA PRO A 571 2.72 -33.39 -0.46
C PRO A 571 2.65 -34.92 -0.69
#